data_AF-A0A3E4Z6T8-F1
#
_entry.id   AF-A0A3E4Z6T8-F1
#
_cell.length_a   1.000
_cell.length_b   1.000
_cell.length_c   1.000
_cell.angle_alpha   90.00
_cell.angle_beta   90.00
_cell.angle_gamma   90.00
#
_symmetry.space_group_name_H-M   'P 1'
#
loop_
_entity.id
_entity.type
_entity.pdbx_description
1 polymer ?
#
loop_
_entity_poly.entity_id
_entity_poly.type
_entity_poly.pdbx_seq_one_letter_code
_entity_poly.pdbx_strand_id
1 'polypeptide(L)'
;MSRVMVNIKNMETLSDEERQQMQVYVHGYLSGRFALAGNAVQAADETGWIQAFPMEEEGSFAALVVPGELGRFRTEGWIKIVAGNRELVYNAPESIGNTLESGKQVTVNLQLKSEEVVPEEPVWWLDGVQLSDQWEYEAPAYRMPWRQNCGWFDCNKLDAKDTSPTGDGRTCWEASSSNLMHWWLNANRSYVERYLEYKRRLNPDFSIPSAYPDSKHSEIYQGFKNRFGNQSGYIVSGVNWFLSGICNRVMYPQDVPEQENAGFFFDVFGRNSLVKQYGNGYMTKEEFNNAIKLARKQGMAVGLDIFIQGGGHAINLWGAEFDEKGEVSTIYLVDNNDGNLGDWMYKAKIVYEQDASSGALFTYMKWVYNEDLKIKIMDLVLLDKGTSYWESFFKNKNG
;
A
#
# COMPACT_ATOMS: atom_id res chain seq x y z
N MET A 1 18.98 -3.36 -39.03
CA MET A 1 18.26 -2.54 -38.01
C MET A 1 16.77 -2.82 -38.10
N SER A 2 16.05 -2.71 -37.00
CA SER A 2 14.57 -2.72 -36.97
C SER A 2 14.08 -1.31 -36.65
N ARG A 3 12.97 -0.90 -37.27
CA ARG A 3 12.32 0.40 -36.99
C ARG A 3 11.15 0.20 -36.03
N VAL A 4 11.11 0.95 -34.94
CA VAL A 4 9.95 0.99 -34.03
C VAL A 4 9.29 2.35 -34.19
N MET A 5 8.05 2.35 -34.64
CA MET A 5 7.17 3.52 -34.67
C MET A 5 6.29 3.52 -33.43
N VAL A 6 6.26 4.63 -32.70
CA VAL A 6 5.39 4.82 -31.54
C VAL A 6 4.46 5.98 -31.85
N ASN A 7 3.17 5.69 -31.92
CA ASN A 7 2.13 6.68 -32.17
C ASN A 7 1.34 6.88 -30.88
N ILE A 8 1.35 8.09 -30.35
CA ILE A 8 0.62 8.48 -29.15
C ILE A 8 -0.63 9.23 -29.58
N LYS A 9 -1.79 8.67 -29.24
CA LYS A 9 -3.10 9.26 -29.48
C LYS A 9 -3.66 9.84 -28.19
N ASN A 10 -4.61 10.76 -28.34
CA ASN A 10 -5.26 11.48 -27.26
C ASN A 10 -4.30 12.36 -26.43
N MET A 11 -3.34 13.03 -27.08
CA MET A 11 -2.37 13.88 -26.39
C MET A 11 -2.99 15.15 -25.80
N GLU A 12 -4.20 15.51 -26.18
CA GLU A 12 -5.00 16.56 -25.54
C GLU A 12 -5.28 16.31 -24.06
N THR A 13 -5.05 15.09 -23.56
CA THR A 13 -5.08 14.79 -22.10
C THR A 13 -3.86 15.34 -21.35
N LEU A 14 -2.83 15.78 -22.08
CA LEU A 14 -1.64 16.43 -21.53
C LEU A 14 -1.77 17.95 -21.70
N SER A 15 -1.28 18.71 -20.71
CA SER A 15 -1.15 20.16 -20.82
C SER A 15 -0.25 20.55 -22.01
N ASP A 16 -0.34 21.80 -22.46
CA ASP A 16 0.50 22.31 -23.55
C ASP A 16 2.00 22.23 -23.20
N GLU A 17 2.36 22.50 -21.95
CA GLU A 17 3.74 22.39 -21.45
C GLU A 17 4.23 20.94 -21.46
N GLU A 18 3.42 19.99 -20.97
CA GLU A 18 3.74 18.56 -21.00
C GLU A 18 3.93 18.06 -22.43
N ARG A 19 3.09 18.50 -23.38
CA ARG A 19 3.21 18.13 -24.80
C ARG A 19 4.50 18.66 -25.42
N GLN A 20 4.90 19.89 -25.12
CA GLN A 20 6.15 20.48 -25.62
C GLN A 20 7.40 19.80 -25.05
N GLN A 21 7.33 19.30 -23.82
CA GLN A 21 8.44 18.62 -23.15
C GLN A 21 8.43 17.10 -23.36
N MET A 22 7.46 16.55 -24.09
CA MET A 22 7.26 15.13 -24.20
C MET A 22 8.45 14.44 -24.90
N GLN A 23 8.96 13.39 -24.28
CA GLN A 23 10.04 12.56 -24.80
C GLN A 23 9.61 11.10 -24.79
N VAL A 24 9.91 10.40 -25.89
CA VAL A 24 9.60 8.98 -26.05
C VAL A 24 10.91 8.21 -26.17
N TYR A 25 10.96 7.06 -25.51
CA TYR A 25 12.11 6.17 -25.50
C TYR A 25 11.68 4.74 -25.82
N VAL A 26 12.54 4.01 -26.52
CA VAL A 26 12.39 2.58 -26.81
C VAL A 26 13.54 1.83 -26.15
N HIS A 27 13.24 0.89 -25.27
CA HIS A 27 14.22 0.00 -24.67
C HIS A 27 14.68 -1.01 -25.73
N GLY A 28 15.97 -1.10 -25.97
CA GLY A 28 16.53 -2.04 -26.94
C GLY A 28 18.01 -2.28 -26.74
N TYR A 29 18.56 -3.19 -27.55
CA TYR A 29 19.99 -3.45 -27.58
C TYR A 29 20.74 -2.26 -28.19
N LEU A 30 21.77 -1.80 -27.48
CA LEU A 30 22.51 -0.58 -27.85
C LEU A 30 23.53 -0.80 -28.97
N SER A 31 24.00 -2.04 -29.12
CA SER A 31 24.97 -2.41 -30.14
C SER A 31 24.75 -3.82 -30.67
N GLY A 32 25.31 -4.09 -31.85
CA GLY A 32 25.24 -5.40 -32.49
C GLY A 32 26.27 -5.53 -33.60
N ARG A 33 26.49 -6.76 -34.07
CA ARG A 33 27.41 -7.07 -35.16
C ARG A 33 26.64 -7.63 -36.34
N PHE A 34 27.07 -7.32 -37.54
CA PHE A 34 26.54 -7.91 -38.77
C PHE A 34 27.69 -8.20 -39.73
N ALA A 35 27.57 -9.26 -40.50
CA ALA A 35 28.51 -9.60 -41.55
C ALA A 35 27.97 -9.09 -42.89
N LEU A 36 28.79 -8.44 -43.71
CA LEU A 36 28.35 -7.96 -45.03
C LEU A 36 27.96 -9.10 -45.99
N ALA A 37 28.43 -10.32 -45.75
CA ALA A 37 28.11 -11.52 -46.53
C ALA A 37 26.95 -12.35 -45.95
N GLY A 38 26.37 -11.95 -44.80
CA GLY A 38 25.32 -12.71 -44.13
C GLY A 38 24.18 -11.81 -43.64
N ASN A 39 22.94 -12.17 -43.94
CA ASN A 39 21.75 -11.37 -43.60
C ASN A 39 21.39 -11.38 -42.09
N ALA A 40 22.27 -11.89 -41.21
CA ALA A 40 22.03 -12.03 -39.78
C ALA A 40 22.71 -10.89 -39.00
N VAL A 41 21.92 -10.19 -38.19
CA VAL A 41 22.40 -9.23 -37.19
C VAL A 41 22.39 -9.95 -35.84
N GLN A 42 23.49 -9.89 -35.10
CA GLN A 42 23.60 -10.41 -33.75
C GLN A 42 23.67 -9.25 -32.76
N ALA A 43 22.66 -9.13 -31.90
CA ALA A 43 22.66 -8.15 -30.82
C ALA A 43 23.75 -8.48 -29.77
N ALA A 44 24.36 -7.45 -29.19
CA ALA A 44 25.12 -7.59 -27.95
C ALA A 44 24.16 -7.63 -26.75
N ASP A 45 24.61 -8.13 -25.60
CA ASP A 45 23.74 -8.25 -24.41
C ASP A 45 23.35 -6.91 -23.76
N GLU A 46 24.09 -5.84 -24.06
CA GLU A 46 23.89 -4.50 -23.51
C GLU A 46 22.62 -3.84 -24.04
N THR A 47 21.74 -3.43 -23.13
CA THR A 47 20.46 -2.78 -23.42
C THR A 47 20.34 -1.43 -22.75
N GLY A 48 19.49 -0.56 -23.31
CA GLY A 48 19.18 0.73 -22.71
C GLY A 48 18.06 1.47 -23.43
N TRP A 49 17.70 2.63 -22.89
CA TRP A 49 16.65 3.49 -23.42
C TRP A 49 17.18 4.34 -24.57
N ILE A 50 16.67 4.07 -25.77
CA ILE A 50 17.01 4.81 -27.00
C ILE A 50 15.94 5.87 -27.20
N GLN A 51 16.33 7.15 -27.19
CA GLN A 51 15.39 8.23 -27.43
C GLN A 51 14.86 8.15 -28.87
N ALA A 52 13.53 8.10 -29.00
CA ALA A 52 12.85 8.11 -30.29
C ALA A 52 12.79 9.54 -30.83
N PHE A 53 12.96 9.68 -32.14
CA PHE A 53 12.94 10.95 -32.84
C PHE A 53 11.50 11.32 -33.22
N PRO A 54 11.03 12.56 -32.95
CA PRO A 54 9.70 13.01 -33.36
C PRO A 54 9.59 13.08 -34.90
N MET A 55 8.45 12.65 -35.43
CA MET A 55 8.15 12.62 -36.86
C MET A 55 7.26 13.82 -37.25
N GLU A 56 7.00 13.99 -38.55
CA GLU A 56 6.16 15.10 -39.06
C GLU A 56 4.71 15.06 -38.53
N GLU A 57 4.17 13.85 -38.31
CA GLU A 57 2.85 13.67 -37.72
C GLU A 57 2.93 13.85 -36.19
N GLU A 58 2.11 14.75 -35.65
CA GLU A 58 2.05 15.03 -34.21
C GLU A 58 1.82 13.74 -33.41
N GLY A 59 2.63 13.51 -32.38
CA GLY A 59 2.52 12.32 -31.53
C GLY A 59 3.13 11.05 -32.13
N SER A 60 3.75 11.14 -33.31
CA SER A 60 4.48 10.02 -33.92
C SER A 60 5.97 10.13 -33.68
N PHE A 61 6.58 9.03 -33.25
CA PHE A 61 8.01 8.94 -32.94
C PHE A 61 8.62 7.70 -33.58
N ALA A 62 9.89 7.79 -33.97
CA ALA A 62 10.63 6.68 -34.56
C ALA A 62 11.94 6.41 -33.84
N ALA A 63 12.21 5.15 -33.52
CA ALA A 63 13.51 4.68 -33.04
C ALA A 63 14.06 3.59 -33.97
N LEU A 64 15.37 3.62 -34.19
CA LEU A 64 16.11 2.53 -34.81
C LEU A 64 16.76 1.70 -33.72
N VAL A 65 16.42 0.41 -33.69
CA VAL A 65 16.94 -0.53 -32.69
C VAL A 65 17.64 -1.70 -33.36
N VAL A 66 18.60 -2.30 -32.66
CA VAL A 66 19.25 -3.53 -33.12
C VAL A 66 18.22 -4.67 -33.03
N PRO A 67 18.01 -5.44 -34.13
CA PRO A 67 17.14 -6.62 -34.12
C PRO A 67 17.56 -7.61 -33.05
N GLY A 68 16.60 -8.17 -32.32
CA GLY A 68 16.89 -9.06 -31.19
C GLY A 68 15.64 -9.49 -30.44
N GLU A 69 15.83 -10.39 -29.47
CA GLU A 69 14.74 -10.95 -28.68
C GLU A 69 14.06 -9.89 -27.80
N LEU A 70 12.74 -9.97 -27.71
CA LEU A 70 11.89 -9.07 -26.92
C LEU A 70 11.57 -9.61 -25.53
N GLY A 71 11.96 -10.86 -25.21
CA GLY A 71 11.53 -11.56 -24.00
C GLY A 71 11.75 -10.76 -22.71
N ARG A 72 12.93 -10.15 -22.54
CA ARG A 72 13.28 -9.34 -21.37
C ARG A 72 12.46 -8.05 -21.24
N PHE A 73 12.10 -7.42 -22.37
CA PHE A 73 11.33 -6.17 -22.38
C PHE A 73 9.84 -6.39 -22.07
N ARG A 74 9.41 -7.65 -21.88
CA ARG A 74 8.07 -7.97 -21.35
C ARG A 74 7.95 -7.72 -19.85
N THR A 75 9.07 -7.68 -19.12
CA THR A 75 9.12 -7.43 -17.68
C THR A 75 9.90 -6.19 -17.30
N GLU A 76 10.87 -5.79 -18.12
CA GLU A 76 11.77 -4.64 -17.85
C GLU A 76 11.26 -3.30 -18.43
N GLY A 77 10.12 -3.29 -19.10
CA GLY A 77 9.64 -2.14 -19.87
C GLY A 77 10.25 -2.04 -21.27
N TRP A 78 9.46 -1.57 -22.23
CA TRP A 78 9.86 -1.47 -23.64
C TRP A 78 9.65 -0.08 -24.24
N ILE A 79 8.52 0.57 -23.97
CA ILE A 79 8.27 1.96 -24.40
C ILE A 79 8.14 2.83 -23.16
N LYS A 80 8.84 3.96 -23.14
CA LYS A 80 8.74 4.94 -22.06
C LYS A 80 8.36 6.31 -22.61
N ILE A 81 7.39 6.95 -21.96
CA ILE A 81 6.94 8.31 -22.24
C ILE A 81 7.25 9.16 -21.01
N VAL A 82 7.94 10.28 -21.21
CA VAL A 82 8.22 11.27 -20.16
C VAL A 82 7.58 12.58 -20.60
N ALA A 83 6.70 13.15 -19.77
CA ALA A 83 6.05 14.43 -20.03
C ALA A 83 5.95 15.22 -18.70
N GLY A 84 6.76 16.27 -18.55
CA GLY A 84 6.90 16.96 -17.26
C GLY A 84 7.41 16.02 -16.16
N ASN A 85 6.64 15.90 -15.07
CA ASN A 85 6.95 14.99 -13.94
C ASN A 85 6.39 13.58 -14.11
N ARG A 86 5.66 13.30 -15.20
CA ARG A 86 5.01 12.01 -15.44
C ARG A 86 5.91 11.10 -16.24
N GLU A 87 6.12 9.89 -15.75
CA GLU A 87 6.80 8.80 -16.46
C GLU A 87 5.84 7.62 -16.63
N LEU A 88 5.62 7.19 -17.87
CA LEU A 88 4.79 6.03 -18.20
C LEU A 88 5.65 4.99 -18.91
N VAL A 89 5.69 3.76 -18.38
CA VAL A 89 6.46 2.65 -18.94
C VAL A 89 5.53 1.52 -19.34
N TYR A 90 5.64 1.07 -20.59
CA TYR A 90 4.85 0.00 -21.17
C TYR A 90 5.73 -1.19 -21.55
N ASN A 91 5.33 -2.38 -21.16
CA ASN A 91 6.00 -3.63 -21.52
C ASN A 91 5.72 -4.01 -22.99
N ALA A 92 6.63 -4.78 -23.59
CA ALA A 92 6.42 -5.32 -24.94
C ALA A 92 5.21 -6.29 -24.95
N PRO A 93 4.18 -6.07 -25.78
CA PRO A 93 3.02 -6.96 -25.85
C PRO A 93 3.35 -8.25 -26.60
N GLU A 94 2.66 -9.34 -26.23
CA GLU A 94 2.86 -10.65 -26.87
C GLU A 94 2.51 -10.64 -28.37
N SER A 95 1.64 -9.74 -28.80
CA SER A 95 1.16 -9.60 -30.18
C SER A 95 2.26 -9.21 -31.19
N ILE A 96 3.39 -8.68 -30.73
CA ILE A 96 4.54 -8.31 -31.57
C ILE A 96 5.44 -9.53 -31.86
N GLY A 97 5.20 -10.66 -31.16
CA GLY A 97 6.03 -11.86 -31.25
C GLY A 97 7.22 -11.83 -30.29
N ASN A 98 8.23 -12.65 -30.59
CA ASN A 98 9.36 -12.87 -29.68
C ASN A 98 10.63 -12.11 -30.09
N THR A 99 10.69 -11.55 -31.30
CA THR A 99 11.92 -10.99 -31.86
C THR A 99 11.59 -9.80 -32.77
N LEU A 100 12.38 -8.74 -32.68
CA LEU A 100 12.43 -7.70 -33.71
C LEU A 100 13.32 -8.16 -34.86
N GLU A 101 12.83 -8.06 -36.08
CA GLU A 101 13.53 -8.56 -37.27
C GLU A 101 14.20 -7.43 -38.06
N SER A 102 15.34 -7.74 -38.68
CA SER A 102 16.05 -6.78 -39.51
C SER A 102 15.23 -6.38 -40.74
N GLY A 103 15.18 -5.08 -41.04
CA GLY A 103 14.46 -4.53 -42.18
C GLY A 103 12.94 -4.44 -41.99
N LYS A 104 12.40 -4.85 -40.83
CA LYS A 104 10.98 -4.69 -40.51
C LYS A 104 10.71 -3.42 -39.72
N GLN A 105 9.45 -2.99 -39.80
CA GLN A 105 8.89 -1.99 -38.92
C GLN A 105 7.87 -2.63 -37.99
N VAL A 106 7.92 -2.24 -36.73
CA VAL A 106 6.84 -2.48 -35.75
C VAL A 106 6.20 -1.14 -35.41
N THR A 107 4.88 -1.07 -35.46
CA THR A 107 4.12 0.12 -35.08
C THR A 107 3.33 -0.16 -33.81
N VAL A 108 3.57 0.66 -32.79
CA VAL A 108 2.86 0.65 -31.52
C VAL A 108 1.94 1.85 -31.47
N ASN A 109 0.65 1.62 -31.31
CA ASN A 109 -0.33 2.69 -31.11
C ASN A 109 -0.73 2.70 -29.64
N LEU A 110 -0.34 3.76 -28.93
CA LEU A 110 -0.70 4.02 -27.54
C LEU A 110 -1.79 5.07 -27.52
N GLN A 111 -2.89 4.79 -26.84
CA GLN A 111 -3.93 5.79 -26.60
C GLN A 111 -3.84 6.22 -25.14
N LEU A 112 -3.51 7.49 -24.91
CA LEU A 112 -3.60 8.05 -23.58
C LEU A 112 -5.06 8.08 -23.17
N LYS A 113 -5.36 7.46 -22.04
CA LYS A 113 -6.65 7.64 -21.40
C LYS A 113 -6.52 8.87 -20.53
N SER A 114 -7.45 9.81 -20.67
CA SER A 114 -7.74 10.72 -19.56
C SER A 114 -8.01 9.81 -18.37
N GLU A 115 -7.56 10.19 -17.18
CA GLU A 115 -8.25 9.67 -16.00
C GLU A 115 -9.72 10.05 -16.22
N GLU A 116 -10.55 9.06 -16.55
CA GLU A 116 -11.96 9.17 -16.19
C GLU A 116 -11.90 9.36 -14.68
N VAL A 117 -12.07 10.61 -14.25
CA VAL A 117 -12.50 10.89 -12.89
C VAL A 117 -13.90 10.31 -12.83
N VAL A 118 -13.99 8.99 -12.69
CA VAL A 118 -15.15 8.36 -12.08
C VAL A 118 -15.24 9.09 -10.74
N PRO A 119 -16.32 9.84 -10.48
CA PRO A 119 -16.48 10.49 -9.19
C PRO A 119 -16.28 9.40 -8.14
N GLU A 120 -15.21 9.51 -7.35
CA GLU A 120 -14.98 8.59 -6.24
C GLU A 120 -16.30 8.57 -5.46
N GLU A 121 -16.86 7.40 -5.13
CA GLU A 121 -18.01 7.44 -4.22
C GLU A 121 -17.55 8.24 -2.99
N PRO A 122 -18.35 9.23 -2.57
CA PRO A 122 -17.87 10.31 -1.73
C PRO A 122 -17.39 9.82 -0.37
N VAL A 123 -17.77 8.61 0.01
CA VAL A 123 -17.38 7.97 1.25
C VAL A 123 -16.97 6.53 0.96
N TRP A 124 -15.82 6.14 1.51
CA TRP A 124 -15.33 4.77 1.56
C TRP A 124 -15.28 4.30 3.01
N TRP A 125 -15.73 3.08 3.22
CA TRP A 125 -15.60 2.34 4.47
C TRP A 125 -14.88 1.02 4.20
N LEU A 126 -14.02 0.61 5.12
CA LEU A 126 -13.39 -0.69 5.04
C LEU A 126 -14.42 -1.81 5.16
N ASP A 127 -14.22 -2.90 4.42
CA ASP A 127 -15.11 -4.05 4.42
C ASP A 127 -15.43 -4.52 5.85
N GLY A 128 -16.73 -4.68 6.12
CA GLY A 128 -17.26 -5.15 7.40
C GLY A 128 -17.60 -4.05 8.39
N VAL A 129 -17.12 -2.82 8.20
CA VAL A 129 -17.46 -1.68 9.06
C VAL A 129 -18.97 -1.38 8.98
N GLN A 130 -19.63 -1.46 10.13
CA GLN A 130 -21.04 -1.12 10.32
C GLN A 130 -21.15 0.30 10.88
N LEU A 131 -21.90 1.13 10.19
CA LEU A 131 -22.12 2.52 10.59
C LEU A 131 -23.22 2.64 11.63
N SER A 132 -23.10 3.66 12.45
CA SER A 132 -24.15 4.11 13.34
C SER A 132 -24.50 5.56 12.99
N ASP A 133 -25.79 5.88 12.99
CA ASP A 133 -26.26 7.26 12.81
C ASP A 133 -25.99 8.12 14.06
N GLN A 134 -25.51 7.51 15.15
CA GLN A 134 -25.20 8.19 16.41
C GLN A 134 -23.82 8.81 16.39
N TRP A 135 -23.70 9.94 15.69
CA TRP A 135 -22.54 10.81 15.82
C TRP A 135 -22.77 11.89 16.88
N GLU A 136 -21.78 12.07 17.72
CA GLU A 136 -21.76 13.06 18.78
C GLU A 136 -20.72 14.12 18.49
N TYR A 137 -21.08 15.37 18.76
CA TYR A 137 -20.13 16.47 18.77
C TYR A 137 -19.77 16.82 20.21
N GLU A 138 -18.51 16.62 20.57
CA GLU A 138 -17.90 17.17 21.77
C GLU A 138 -16.59 17.84 21.36
N ALA A 139 -16.57 19.18 21.39
CA ALA A 139 -15.41 19.95 20.95
C ALA A 139 -14.11 19.40 21.59
N PRO A 140 -13.07 19.12 20.79
CA PRO A 140 -12.90 19.48 19.37
C PRO A 140 -13.40 18.44 18.34
N ALA A 141 -13.97 17.32 18.79
CA ALA A 141 -14.14 16.10 18.02
C ALA A 141 -15.60 15.83 17.62
N TYR A 142 -15.76 15.23 16.45
CA TYR A 142 -16.99 14.57 16.04
C TYR A 142 -16.73 13.06 16.07
N ARG A 143 -17.53 12.32 16.84
CA ARG A 143 -17.21 10.94 17.20
C ARG A 143 -18.41 10.01 17.22
N MET A 144 -18.17 8.74 16.96
CA MET A 144 -19.17 7.67 16.95
C MET A 144 -18.77 6.60 17.96
N PRO A 145 -19.67 6.19 18.88
CA PRO A 145 -19.32 5.24 19.93
C PRO A 145 -19.09 3.85 19.37
N TRP A 146 -18.12 3.13 19.94
CA TRP A 146 -17.92 1.71 19.65
C TRP A 146 -19.13 0.89 20.11
N ARG A 147 -19.42 -0.16 19.33
CA ARG A 147 -20.44 -1.15 19.65
C ARG A 147 -19.94 -2.53 19.29
N GLN A 148 -20.40 -3.52 20.04
CA GLN A 148 -20.09 -4.91 19.71
C GLN A 148 -20.56 -5.24 18.29
N ASN A 149 -19.70 -5.93 17.53
CA ASN A 149 -19.91 -6.29 16.13
C ASN A 149 -20.03 -5.12 15.14
N CYS A 150 -19.50 -3.93 15.47
CA CYS A 150 -19.47 -2.80 14.54
C CYS A 150 -18.46 -2.97 13.39
N GLY A 151 -17.65 -4.04 13.38
CA GLY A 151 -16.74 -4.36 12.29
C GLY A 151 -15.45 -3.54 12.23
N TRP A 152 -15.28 -2.61 13.15
CA TRP A 152 -14.02 -1.91 13.43
C TRP A 152 -13.59 -2.19 14.87
N PHE A 153 -12.29 -2.01 15.12
CA PHE A 153 -11.65 -2.35 16.38
C PHE A 153 -10.89 -1.13 16.92
N ASP A 154 -10.89 -1.00 18.23
CA ASP A 154 -10.31 0.11 18.96
C ASP A 154 -9.61 -0.41 20.23
N CYS A 155 -8.49 -1.10 20.06
CA CYS A 155 -7.68 -1.57 21.18
C CYS A 155 -7.14 -0.34 21.93
N ASN A 156 -7.48 -0.22 23.20
CA ASN A 156 -7.22 0.96 24.00
C ASN A 156 -6.19 0.68 25.10
N LYS A 157 -5.32 1.67 25.33
CA LYS A 157 -4.43 1.69 26.49
C LYS A 157 -5.25 1.91 27.77
N LEU A 158 -4.78 1.31 28.85
CA LEU A 158 -5.34 1.53 30.18
C LEU A 158 -4.88 2.89 30.72
N ASP A 159 -3.61 3.23 30.56
CA ASP A 159 -3.09 4.56 30.87
C ASP A 159 -2.00 4.97 29.88
N ALA A 160 -2.40 5.78 28.90
CA ALA A 160 -1.49 6.31 27.89
C ALA A 160 -0.32 7.14 28.47
N LYS A 161 -0.38 7.56 29.73
CA LYS A 161 0.70 8.30 30.41
C LYS A 161 1.65 7.38 31.17
N ASP A 162 1.27 6.14 31.46
CA ASP A 162 2.11 5.20 32.20
C ASP A 162 3.24 4.65 31.32
N THR A 163 4.38 5.33 31.38
CA THR A 163 5.61 4.94 30.68
C THR A 163 6.53 4.04 31.52
N SER A 164 6.05 3.52 32.66
CA SER A 164 6.79 2.55 33.47
C SER A 164 6.94 1.21 32.74
N PRO A 165 7.91 0.35 33.11
CA PRO A 165 8.12 -0.93 32.43
C PRO A 165 6.89 -1.84 32.34
N THR A 166 5.93 -1.70 33.27
CA THR A 166 4.69 -2.49 33.33
C THR A 166 3.46 -1.75 32.79
N GLY A 167 3.60 -0.47 32.40
CA GLY A 167 2.54 0.33 31.81
C GLY A 167 2.34 0.06 30.32
N ASP A 168 1.48 0.85 29.67
CA ASP A 168 1.20 0.75 28.23
C ASP A 168 1.27 2.10 27.49
N GLY A 169 1.92 3.11 28.08
CA GLY A 169 2.07 4.43 27.47
C GLY A 169 2.77 4.43 26.10
N ARG A 170 3.65 3.47 25.80
CA ARG A 170 4.50 3.41 24.59
C ARG A 170 4.06 2.34 23.57
N THR A 171 2.93 1.68 23.80
CA THR A 171 2.48 0.50 23.02
C THR A 171 1.46 0.85 21.93
N CYS A 172 1.43 2.09 21.42
CA CYS A 172 0.45 2.49 20.39
C CYS A 172 0.54 1.64 19.12
N TRP A 173 1.75 1.21 18.76
CA TRP A 173 1.99 0.33 17.62
C TRP A 173 1.43 -1.08 17.86
N GLU A 174 1.44 -1.58 19.09
CA GLU A 174 0.88 -2.89 19.47
C GLU A 174 -0.65 -2.86 19.42
N ALA A 175 -1.25 -1.82 20.00
CA ALA A 175 -2.69 -1.60 19.95
C ALA A 175 -3.17 -1.47 18.49
N SER A 176 -2.46 -0.66 17.69
CA SER A 176 -2.81 -0.46 16.29
C SER A 176 -2.61 -1.72 15.43
N SER A 177 -1.56 -2.50 15.72
CA SER A 177 -1.37 -3.82 15.08
C SER A 177 -2.49 -4.78 15.46
N SER A 178 -2.91 -4.77 16.72
CA SER A 178 -3.99 -5.64 17.23
C SER A 178 -5.32 -5.33 16.55
N ASN A 179 -5.64 -4.05 16.34
CA ASN A 179 -6.80 -3.63 15.56
C ASN A 179 -6.79 -4.20 14.14
N LEU A 180 -5.64 -4.10 13.45
CA LEU A 180 -5.49 -4.68 12.12
C LEU A 180 -5.62 -6.21 12.13
N MET A 181 -5.07 -6.89 13.14
CA MET A 181 -5.17 -8.36 13.25
C MET A 181 -6.58 -8.84 13.56
N HIS A 182 -7.32 -8.14 14.43
CA HIS A 182 -8.73 -8.47 14.67
C HIS A 182 -9.57 -8.31 13.41
N TRP A 183 -9.40 -7.21 12.67
CA TRP A 183 -10.05 -7.05 11.38
C TRP A 183 -9.65 -8.15 10.40
N TRP A 184 -8.35 -8.45 10.30
CA TRP A 184 -7.83 -9.40 9.34
C TRP A 184 -8.32 -10.83 9.58
N LEU A 185 -8.43 -11.24 10.86
CA LEU A 185 -9.02 -12.51 11.24
C LEU A 185 -10.50 -12.58 10.84
N ASN A 186 -11.26 -11.50 11.02
CA ASN A 186 -12.66 -11.44 10.61
C ASN A 186 -12.81 -11.46 9.08
N ALA A 187 -12.01 -10.66 8.36
CA ALA A 187 -12.01 -10.58 6.90
C ALA A 187 -11.60 -11.91 6.23
N ASN A 188 -10.80 -12.74 6.91
CA ASN A 188 -10.35 -14.05 6.43
C ASN A 188 -11.01 -15.22 7.16
N ARG A 189 -12.15 -15.01 7.84
CA ARG A 189 -12.73 -15.97 8.77
C ARG A 189 -12.84 -17.40 8.23
N SER A 190 -13.33 -17.57 7.00
CA SER A 190 -13.47 -18.90 6.38
C SER A 190 -12.13 -19.62 6.17
N TYR A 191 -11.09 -18.90 5.76
CA TYR A 191 -9.74 -19.45 5.61
C TYR A 191 -9.11 -19.76 6.96
N VAL A 192 -9.27 -18.86 7.93
CA VAL A 192 -8.75 -19.02 9.30
C VAL A 192 -9.40 -20.23 9.98
N GLU A 193 -10.73 -20.37 9.93
CA GLU A 193 -11.43 -21.53 10.50
C GLU A 193 -10.92 -22.85 9.91
N ARG A 194 -10.80 -22.93 8.57
CA ARG A 194 -10.26 -24.11 7.88
C ARG A 194 -8.80 -24.40 8.28
N TYR A 195 -8.00 -23.36 8.47
CA TYR A 195 -6.60 -23.50 8.91
C TYR A 195 -6.52 -24.01 10.35
N LEU A 196 -7.34 -23.47 11.26
CA LEU A 196 -7.42 -23.93 12.64
C LEU A 196 -7.85 -25.39 12.73
N GLU A 197 -8.84 -25.82 11.93
CA GLU A 197 -9.22 -27.23 11.83
C GLU A 197 -8.04 -28.12 11.40
N TYR A 198 -7.30 -27.69 10.37
CA TYR A 198 -6.10 -28.39 9.91
C TYR A 198 -5.03 -28.49 11.02
N LYS A 199 -4.73 -27.38 11.71
CA LYS A 199 -3.72 -27.37 12.78
C LYS A 199 -4.16 -28.21 13.99
N ARG A 200 -5.44 -28.18 14.36
CA ARG A 200 -5.99 -28.99 15.47
C ARG A 200 -5.96 -30.50 15.21
N ARG A 201 -5.99 -30.94 13.96
CA ARG A 201 -5.76 -32.36 13.62
C ARG A 201 -4.31 -32.80 13.91
N LEU A 202 -3.36 -31.88 13.82
CA LEU A 202 -1.93 -32.15 14.10
C LEU A 202 -1.58 -31.93 15.58
N ASN A 203 -2.19 -30.93 16.20
CA ASN A 203 -2.05 -30.59 17.61
C ASN A 203 -3.42 -30.14 18.16
N PRO A 204 -4.18 -31.01 18.86
CA PRO A 204 -5.53 -30.71 19.35
C PRO A 204 -5.65 -29.43 20.17
N ASP A 205 -4.59 -29.03 20.87
CA ASP A 205 -4.57 -27.86 21.74
C ASP A 205 -4.20 -26.56 20.99
N PHE A 206 -3.96 -26.63 19.67
CA PHE A 206 -3.62 -25.45 18.88
C PHE A 206 -4.76 -24.42 18.87
N SER A 207 -4.43 -23.23 19.34
CA SER A 207 -5.28 -22.05 19.35
C SER A 207 -4.47 -20.83 18.91
N ILE A 208 -5.19 -19.76 18.56
CA ILE A 208 -4.62 -18.45 18.29
C ILE A 208 -5.38 -17.45 19.16
N PRO A 209 -4.73 -16.40 19.69
CA PRO A 209 -5.43 -15.34 20.40
C PRO A 209 -6.35 -14.62 19.41
N SER A 210 -7.61 -14.43 19.80
CA SER A 210 -8.61 -13.80 18.91
C SER A 210 -9.75 -13.11 19.65
N ALA A 211 -9.90 -13.32 20.96
CA ALA A 211 -11.00 -12.70 21.68
C ALA A 211 -10.81 -11.17 21.78
N TYR A 212 -11.91 -10.46 21.54
CA TYR A 212 -12.05 -9.03 21.72
C TYR A 212 -13.39 -8.73 22.43
N PRO A 213 -13.49 -8.97 23.75
CA PRO A 213 -14.67 -8.59 24.52
C PRO A 213 -15.01 -7.10 24.42
N ASP A 214 -14.00 -6.24 24.52
CA ASP A 214 -14.10 -4.78 24.46
C ASP A 214 -12.74 -4.15 24.12
N SER A 215 -12.70 -2.83 24.02
CA SER A 215 -11.51 -2.04 23.68
C SER A 215 -10.32 -2.25 24.60
N LYS A 216 -10.56 -2.51 25.89
CA LYS A 216 -9.51 -2.64 26.92
C LYS A 216 -9.05 -4.08 27.09
N HIS A 217 -9.84 -5.03 26.60
CA HIS A 217 -9.58 -6.46 26.73
C HIS A 217 -9.46 -7.10 25.34
N SER A 218 -8.24 -7.11 24.80
CA SER A 218 -7.91 -7.78 23.54
C SER A 218 -6.85 -8.85 23.80
N GLU A 219 -7.15 -10.12 23.47
CA GLU A 219 -6.18 -11.22 23.64
C GLU A 219 -4.93 -11.00 22.78
N ILE A 220 -5.11 -10.48 21.56
CA ILE A 220 -4.01 -10.17 20.65
C ILE A 220 -3.13 -9.08 21.27
N TYR A 221 -3.74 -8.00 21.76
CA TYR A 221 -3.01 -6.90 22.36
C TYR A 221 -2.31 -7.31 23.65
N GLN A 222 -2.95 -8.13 24.48
CA GLN A 222 -2.31 -8.70 25.66
C GLN A 222 -1.12 -9.59 25.28
N GLY A 223 -1.21 -10.35 24.19
CA GLY A 223 -0.10 -11.11 23.62
C GLY A 223 1.09 -10.23 23.25
N PHE A 224 0.85 -9.10 22.59
CA PHE A 224 1.90 -8.10 22.30
C PHE A 224 2.52 -7.54 23.57
N LYS A 225 1.72 -7.06 24.54
CA LYS A 225 2.23 -6.51 25.80
C LYS A 225 3.07 -7.52 26.58
N ASN A 226 2.64 -8.80 26.60
CA ASN A 226 3.40 -9.87 27.24
C ASN A 226 4.77 -10.09 26.58
N ARG A 227 4.87 -9.88 25.27
CA ARG A 227 6.08 -10.14 24.49
C ARG A 227 7.05 -8.97 24.46
N PHE A 228 6.55 -7.76 24.31
CA PHE A 228 7.35 -6.56 24.05
C PHE A 228 7.39 -5.60 25.24
N GLY A 229 6.45 -5.72 26.18
CA GLY A 229 6.32 -4.81 27.32
C GLY A 229 6.06 -3.37 26.85
N ASN A 230 6.40 -2.38 27.68
CA ASN A 230 6.17 -0.98 27.36
C ASN A 230 7.26 -0.38 26.43
N GLN A 231 7.46 -0.98 25.25
CA GLN A 231 8.49 -0.57 24.28
C GLN A 231 7.89 0.03 23.01
N SER A 232 8.59 1.01 22.44
CA SER A 232 8.22 1.60 21.16
C SER A 232 8.53 0.66 19.98
N GLY A 233 7.73 0.74 18.92
CA GLY A 233 7.85 -0.12 17.75
C GLY A 233 7.03 0.41 16.58
N TYR A 234 6.78 -0.47 15.61
CA TYR A 234 6.13 -0.13 14.33
C TYR A 234 4.99 -1.08 14.03
N ILE A 235 3.89 -0.57 13.46
CA ILE A 235 2.72 -1.38 13.07
C ILE A 235 3.14 -2.57 12.18
N VAL A 236 4.02 -2.33 11.21
CA VAL A 236 4.54 -3.36 10.31
C VAL A 236 5.19 -4.53 11.06
N SER A 237 5.96 -4.23 12.11
CA SER A 237 6.62 -5.24 12.95
C SER A 237 5.59 -6.09 13.68
N GLY A 238 4.54 -5.47 14.23
CA GLY A 238 3.51 -6.18 14.99
C GLY A 238 2.71 -7.13 14.10
N VAL A 239 2.27 -6.66 12.94
CA VAL A 239 1.56 -7.48 11.96
C VAL A 239 2.40 -8.68 11.52
N ASN A 240 3.68 -8.46 11.16
CA ASN A 240 4.55 -9.54 10.71
C ASN A 240 4.90 -10.54 11.83
N TRP A 241 5.01 -10.08 13.07
CA TRP A 241 5.17 -10.96 14.22
C TRP A 241 3.96 -11.88 14.41
N PHE A 242 2.74 -11.33 14.32
CA PHE A 242 1.53 -12.12 14.48
C PHE A 242 1.37 -13.17 13.37
N LEU A 243 1.51 -12.76 12.11
CA LEU A 243 1.26 -13.64 10.96
C LEU A 243 2.41 -14.62 10.73
N SER A 244 3.66 -14.15 10.76
CA SER A 244 4.83 -14.88 10.29
C SER A 244 5.88 -15.11 11.38
N GLY A 245 5.70 -14.56 12.58
CA GLY A 245 6.65 -14.73 13.69
C GLY A 245 7.92 -13.90 13.51
N ILE A 246 7.91 -12.97 12.56
CA ILE A 246 9.08 -12.17 12.19
C ILE A 246 8.87 -10.76 12.72
N CYS A 247 9.71 -10.36 13.67
CA CYS A 247 9.62 -9.06 14.32
C CYS A 247 10.88 -8.23 14.07
N ASN A 248 11.01 -7.60 12.89
CA ASN A 248 12.14 -6.71 12.60
C ASN A 248 11.87 -5.74 11.44
N ARG A 249 12.53 -4.56 11.45
CA ARG A 249 12.78 -3.76 10.21
C ARG A 249 13.94 -4.37 9.38
N VAL A 250 14.92 -5.04 10.02
CA VAL A 250 16.02 -5.87 9.43
C VAL A 250 16.40 -7.00 10.42
N MET A 251 16.65 -8.23 9.92
CA MET A 251 16.67 -9.53 10.64
C MET A 251 17.99 -9.95 11.34
N TYR A 252 17.84 -10.84 12.36
CA TYR A 252 18.76 -11.96 12.61
C TYR A 252 18.00 -13.30 12.79
N PRO A 253 18.38 -14.40 12.10
CA PRO A 253 17.71 -15.71 12.15
C PRO A 253 17.68 -16.42 13.51
N GLN A 254 18.55 -16.03 14.43
CA GLN A 254 18.69 -16.59 15.77
C GLN A 254 17.65 -16.07 16.79
N ASP A 255 16.83 -15.09 16.41
CA ASP A 255 15.89 -14.42 17.33
C ASP A 255 14.44 -14.92 17.21
N VAL A 256 14.20 -16.06 16.53
CA VAL A 256 12.90 -16.75 16.52
C VAL A 256 12.90 -17.75 17.69
N PRO A 257 12.16 -17.52 18.78
CA PRO A 257 12.28 -18.39 19.95
C PRO A 257 11.53 -19.70 19.75
N GLU A 258 12.01 -20.78 20.39
CA GLU A 258 11.30 -22.06 20.46
C GLU A 258 9.92 -21.86 21.10
N GLN A 259 8.85 -22.17 20.36
CA GLN A 259 7.44 -22.02 20.75
C GLN A 259 7.10 -20.69 21.43
N GLU A 260 7.26 -19.57 20.73
CA GLU A 260 6.55 -18.35 21.08
C GLU A 260 5.13 -18.32 20.50
N ASN A 261 4.19 -17.67 21.21
CA ASN A 261 2.84 -17.33 20.73
C ASN A 261 2.90 -16.27 19.60
N ALA A 262 3.50 -16.65 18.48
CA ALA A 262 3.74 -15.80 17.31
C ALA A 262 3.73 -16.64 16.03
N GLY A 263 3.70 -15.99 14.87
CA GLY A 263 3.78 -16.69 13.58
C GLY A 263 2.68 -17.72 13.38
N PHE A 264 1.48 -17.37 13.84
CA PHE A 264 0.33 -18.27 13.86
C PHE A 264 -0.01 -18.82 12.46
N PHE A 265 0.40 -18.12 11.40
CA PHE A 265 0.15 -18.45 10.01
C PHE A 265 1.44 -18.60 9.18
N PHE A 266 2.57 -18.91 9.82
CA PHE A 266 3.85 -19.10 9.12
C PHE A 266 3.77 -20.18 8.03
N ASP A 267 2.99 -21.24 8.23
CA ASP A 267 2.79 -22.31 7.23
C ASP A 267 2.15 -21.80 5.93
N VAL A 268 1.44 -20.67 5.99
CA VAL A 268 0.70 -20.06 4.87
C VAL A 268 1.52 -18.97 4.22
N PHE A 269 2.07 -18.04 5.01
CA PHE A 269 2.74 -16.85 4.50
C PHE A 269 4.26 -16.98 4.45
N GLY A 270 4.84 -17.94 5.17
CA GLY A 270 6.28 -18.09 5.31
C GLY A 270 6.92 -16.78 5.78
N ARG A 271 7.89 -16.28 5.00
CA ARG A 271 8.57 -15.01 5.28
C ARG A 271 7.97 -13.79 4.55
N ASN A 272 6.83 -13.96 3.87
CA ASN A 272 6.23 -12.87 3.13
C ASN A 272 5.48 -11.93 4.06
N SER A 273 5.66 -10.62 3.86
CA SER A 273 4.88 -9.57 4.52
C SER A 273 3.63 -9.30 3.70
N LEU A 274 2.47 -9.27 4.36
CA LEU A 274 1.21 -8.79 3.76
C LEU A 274 1.07 -7.26 3.81
N VAL A 275 2.05 -6.61 4.43
CA VAL A 275 2.04 -5.18 4.69
C VAL A 275 2.81 -4.42 3.61
N LYS A 276 2.22 -3.33 3.12
CA LYS A 276 2.87 -2.30 2.30
C LYS A 276 2.94 -1.01 3.11
N GLN A 277 4.14 -0.46 3.30
CA GLN A 277 4.34 0.81 3.99
C GLN A 277 4.60 1.93 2.98
N TYR A 278 3.95 3.07 3.18
CA TYR A 278 4.10 4.29 2.39
C TYR A 278 4.49 5.46 3.30
N GLY A 279 5.22 6.42 2.74
CA GLY A 279 5.82 7.51 3.51
C GLY A 279 7.24 7.19 3.98
N ASN A 280 7.95 8.25 4.35
CA ASN A 280 9.27 8.18 4.98
C ASN A 280 9.34 9.22 6.11
N GLY A 281 8.34 9.21 6.98
CA GLY A 281 8.15 10.15 8.10
C GLY A 281 7.38 11.43 7.75
N TYR A 282 7.15 11.69 6.47
CA TYR A 282 6.36 12.82 5.96
C TYR A 282 5.66 12.40 4.67
N MET A 283 4.32 12.33 4.67
CA MET A 283 3.59 11.99 3.45
C MET A 283 3.23 13.23 2.65
N THR A 284 3.58 13.21 1.38
CA THR A 284 3.04 14.16 0.40
C THR A 284 1.56 13.91 0.15
N LYS A 285 0.88 14.89 -0.44
CA LYS A 285 -0.50 14.79 -0.92
C LYS A 285 -0.67 13.60 -1.85
N GLU A 286 0.23 13.44 -2.81
CA GLU A 286 0.15 12.39 -3.83
C GLU A 286 0.30 11.00 -3.20
N GLU A 287 1.32 10.80 -2.37
CA GLU A 287 1.55 9.52 -1.68
C GLU A 287 0.35 9.12 -0.82
N PHE A 288 -0.20 10.06 -0.05
CA PHE A 288 -1.34 9.79 0.82
C PHE A 288 -2.59 9.41 0.04
N ASN A 289 -2.93 10.20 -1.00
CA ASN A 289 -4.09 9.93 -1.84
C ASN A 289 -3.97 8.59 -2.57
N ASN A 290 -2.80 8.30 -3.16
CA ASN A 290 -2.57 7.07 -3.89
C ASN A 290 -2.64 5.83 -2.98
N ALA A 291 -2.09 5.92 -1.76
CA ALA A 291 -2.16 4.84 -0.78
C ALA A 291 -3.60 4.56 -0.31
N ILE A 292 -4.39 5.59 0.01
CA ILE A 292 -5.79 5.41 0.41
C ILE A 292 -6.65 4.87 -0.73
N LYS A 293 -6.46 5.37 -1.97
CA LYS A 293 -7.15 4.84 -3.16
C LYS A 293 -6.79 3.38 -3.43
N LEU A 294 -5.52 3.01 -3.23
CA LEU A 294 -5.09 1.62 -3.33
C LEU A 294 -5.76 0.75 -2.27
N ALA A 295 -5.81 1.23 -1.02
CA ALA A 295 -6.45 0.52 0.08
C ALA A 295 -7.93 0.27 -0.20
N ARG A 296 -8.65 1.30 -0.68
CA ARG A 296 -10.03 1.19 -1.16
C ARG A 296 -10.17 0.15 -2.26
N LYS A 297 -9.36 0.27 -3.32
CA LYS A 297 -9.45 -0.60 -4.52
C LYS A 297 -9.16 -2.07 -4.20
N GLN A 298 -8.27 -2.35 -3.26
CA GLN A 298 -7.85 -3.71 -2.89
C GLN A 298 -8.51 -4.22 -1.60
N GLY A 299 -9.38 -3.43 -0.96
CA GLY A 299 -10.01 -3.77 0.31
C GLY A 299 -9.00 -4.02 1.44
N MET A 300 -7.93 -3.21 1.50
CA MET A 300 -6.86 -3.34 2.49
C MET A 300 -7.17 -2.50 3.74
N ALA A 301 -6.89 -3.07 4.93
CA ALA A 301 -6.97 -2.30 6.18
C ALA A 301 -5.80 -1.32 6.31
N VAL A 302 -6.01 -0.25 7.09
CA VAL A 302 -5.09 0.89 7.13
C VAL A 302 -4.66 1.21 8.55
N GLY A 303 -3.36 1.10 8.81
CA GLY A 303 -2.68 1.76 9.92
C GLY A 303 -2.15 3.12 9.48
N LEU A 304 -2.09 4.07 10.41
CA LEU A 304 -1.62 5.42 10.18
C LEU A 304 -0.66 5.82 11.30
N ASP A 305 0.52 6.32 10.93
CA ASP A 305 1.43 6.96 11.87
C ASP A 305 1.31 8.48 11.75
N ILE A 306 1.04 9.15 12.87
CA ILE A 306 0.97 10.61 12.98
C ILE A 306 2.05 11.15 13.92
N PHE A 307 2.41 12.42 13.77
CA PHE A 307 3.34 13.09 14.68
C PHE A 307 2.59 13.93 15.71
N ILE A 308 2.69 13.53 16.98
CA ILE A 308 2.11 14.26 18.12
C ILE A 308 3.20 14.76 19.07
N GLN A 309 2.81 15.51 20.11
CA GLN A 309 3.73 15.91 21.17
C GLN A 309 4.30 14.67 21.87
N GLY A 310 5.60 14.43 21.72
CA GLY A 310 6.27 13.26 22.29
C GLY A 310 6.80 12.25 21.26
N GLY A 311 6.44 12.40 19.97
CA GLY A 311 6.99 11.58 18.89
C GLY A 311 5.92 11.04 17.94
N GLY A 312 6.28 9.96 17.22
CA GLY A 312 5.35 9.23 16.38
C GLY A 312 4.28 8.50 17.20
N HIS A 313 3.07 8.44 16.67
CA HIS A 313 1.93 7.78 17.28
C HIS A 313 1.17 6.98 16.23
N ALA A 314 1.06 5.68 16.48
CA ALA A 314 0.37 4.73 15.61
C ALA A 314 -1.12 4.69 15.97
N ILE A 315 -1.97 4.78 14.95
CA ILE A 315 -3.44 4.70 15.01
C ILE A 315 -4.00 3.91 13.81
N ASN A 316 -5.33 3.77 13.70
CA ASN A 316 -5.97 3.06 12.59
C ASN A 316 -7.01 3.93 11.88
N LEU A 317 -7.17 3.69 10.57
CA LEU A 317 -8.23 4.28 9.76
C LEU A 317 -9.22 3.19 9.32
N TRP A 318 -10.52 3.52 9.40
CA TRP A 318 -11.61 2.61 9.04
C TRP A 318 -12.45 3.11 7.87
N GLY A 319 -12.23 4.35 7.43
CA GLY A 319 -12.87 4.92 6.25
C GLY A 319 -12.28 6.28 5.88
N ALA A 320 -12.71 6.80 4.73
CA ALA A 320 -12.35 8.12 4.24
C ALA A 320 -13.48 8.74 3.40
N GLU A 321 -13.47 10.07 3.27
CA GLU A 321 -14.27 10.79 2.29
C GLU A 321 -13.36 11.38 1.20
N PHE A 322 -13.91 11.54 0.00
CA PHE A 322 -13.23 12.14 -1.14
C PHE A 322 -13.96 13.41 -1.58
N ASP A 323 -13.22 14.46 -1.93
CA ASP A 323 -13.78 15.67 -2.50
C ASP A 323 -14.13 15.52 -3.99
N GLU A 324 -14.62 16.61 -4.60
CA GLU A 324 -15.02 16.64 -6.02
C GLU A 324 -13.86 16.36 -6.99
N LYS A 325 -12.60 16.47 -6.54
CA LYS A 325 -11.39 16.14 -7.31
C LYS A 325 -10.95 14.69 -7.09
N GLY A 326 -11.68 13.94 -6.27
CA GLY A 326 -11.31 12.60 -5.84
C GLY A 326 -10.12 12.60 -4.89
N GLU A 327 -9.85 13.70 -4.20
CA GLU A 327 -8.80 13.78 -3.18
C GLU A 327 -9.39 13.48 -1.79
N VAL A 328 -8.63 12.80 -0.93
CA VAL A 328 -9.09 12.49 0.43
C VAL A 328 -9.30 13.80 1.18
N SER A 329 -10.52 14.01 1.67
CA SER A 329 -10.95 15.23 2.37
C SER A 329 -11.20 14.99 3.86
N THR A 330 -11.56 13.77 4.21
CA THR A 330 -11.85 13.34 5.58
C THR A 330 -11.33 11.93 5.79
N ILE A 331 -10.89 11.63 7.00
CA ILE A 331 -10.61 10.26 7.49
C ILE A 331 -11.44 9.94 8.73
N TYR A 332 -11.74 8.66 8.89
CA TYR A 332 -12.38 8.09 10.07
C TYR A 332 -11.38 7.20 10.81
N LEU A 333 -11.03 7.57 12.03
CA LEU A 333 -9.91 6.98 12.77
C LEU A 333 -10.29 6.60 14.18
N VAL A 334 -9.51 5.70 14.79
CA VAL A 334 -9.56 5.40 16.23
C VAL A 334 -8.20 5.69 16.85
N ASP A 335 -8.15 6.12 18.10
CA ASP A 335 -6.92 6.49 18.79
C ASP A 335 -6.78 5.72 20.12
N ASN A 336 -5.84 4.78 20.16
CA ASN A 336 -5.58 3.93 21.33
C ASN A 336 -5.16 4.68 22.62
N ASN A 337 -4.93 6.00 22.57
CA ASN A 337 -4.72 6.81 23.76
C ASN A 337 -6.03 7.31 24.40
N ASP A 338 -7.19 7.07 23.78
CA ASP A 338 -8.48 7.63 24.21
C ASP A 338 -9.24 6.76 25.21
N GLY A 339 -8.71 5.61 25.64
CA GLY A 339 -9.42 4.66 26.52
C GLY A 339 -9.96 5.22 27.85
N ASN A 340 -9.50 6.38 28.30
CA ASN A 340 -10.06 7.10 29.47
C ASN A 340 -11.19 8.09 29.12
N LEU A 341 -11.36 8.40 27.84
CA LEU A 341 -12.39 9.27 27.26
C LEU A 341 -13.55 8.45 26.67
N GLY A 342 -13.35 7.15 26.44
CA GLY A 342 -14.32 6.19 25.91
C GLY A 342 -13.79 5.52 24.64
N ASP A 343 -14.63 4.70 24.00
CA ASP A 343 -14.24 3.96 22.79
C ASP A 343 -14.90 4.64 21.58
N TRP A 344 -14.08 5.29 20.76
CA TRP A 344 -14.60 6.24 19.79
C TRP A 344 -13.92 6.11 18.43
N MET A 345 -14.76 6.13 17.39
CA MET A 345 -14.29 6.50 16.07
C MET A 345 -14.45 8.01 15.89
N TYR A 346 -13.38 8.67 15.48
CA TYR A 346 -13.35 10.09 15.24
C TYR A 346 -13.36 10.43 13.75
N LYS A 347 -13.99 11.55 13.42
CA LYS A 347 -13.91 12.21 12.12
C LYS A 347 -12.80 13.27 12.16
N ALA A 348 -11.90 13.26 11.19
CA ALA A 348 -10.87 14.28 11.02
C ALA A 348 -10.78 14.76 9.56
N LYS A 349 -10.60 16.06 9.36
CA LYS A 349 -10.37 16.66 8.04
C LYS A 349 -8.93 16.42 7.60
N ILE A 350 -8.73 16.21 6.31
CA ILE A 350 -7.41 16.20 5.67
C ILE A 350 -7.18 17.54 5.00
N VAL A 351 -5.98 18.09 5.19
CA VAL A 351 -5.54 19.32 4.53
C VAL A 351 -4.15 19.12 3.93
N TYR A 352 -3.92 19.75 2.80
CA TYR A 352 -2.64 19.73 2.09
C TYR A 352 -2.01 21.11 2.16
N GLU A 353 -0.80 21.19 2.70
CA GLU A 353 -0.10 22.47 2.83
C GLU A 353 1.24 22.43 2.13
N GLN A 354 1.56 23.53 1.46
CA GLN A 354 2.79 23.66 0.70
C GLN A 354 3.96 23.90 1.65
N ASP A 355 4.99 23.07 1.55
CA ASP A 355 6.24 23.32 2.21
C ASP A 355 7.02 24.41 1.47
N ALA A 356 7.45 25.43 2.21
CA ALA A 356 8.10 26.60 1.64
C ALA A 356 9.47 26.29 1.02
N SER A 357 10.13 25.19 1.43
CA SER A 357 11.47 24.85 0.98
C SER A 357 11.48 23.98 -0.28
N SER A 358 10.58 23.00 -0.35
CA SER A 358 10.49 22.03 -1.44
C SER A 358 9.40 22.35 -2.45
N GLY A 359 8.43 23.19 -2.09
CA GLY A 359 7.23 23.45 -2.89
C GLY A 359 6.23 22.29 -2.91
N ALA A 360 6.54 21.16 -2.25
CA ALA A 360 5.67 19.99 -2.18
C ALA A 360 4.47 20.23 -1.25
N LEU A 361 3.34 19.63 -1.58
CA LEU A 361 2.16 19.61 -0.71
C LEU A 361 2.28 18.43 0.26
N PHE A 362 2.37 18.70 1.56
CA PHE A 362 2.35 17.68 2.61
C PHE A 362 0.98 17.52 3.23
N THR A 363 0.70 16.31 3.69
CA THR A 363 -0.58 15.90 4.23
C THR A 363 -0.62 16.08 5.74
N TYR A 364 -1.71 16.69 6.21
CA TYR A 364 -2.00 16.87 7.62
C TYR A 364 -3.45 16.52 7.91
N MET A 365 -3.72 16.11 9.15
CA MET A 365 -5.08 16.02 9.67
C MET A 365 -5.38 17.18 10.62
N LYS A 366 -6.66 17.54 10.68
CA LYS A 366 -7.23 18.49 11.65
C LYS A 366 -8.50 17.90 12.23
N TRP A 367 -8.76 18.15 13.51
CA TRP A 367 -10.06 17.83 14.07
C TRP A 367 -11.14 18.71 13.43
N VAL A 368 -12.33 18.15 13.16
CA VAL A 368 -13.36 18.80 12.32
C VAL A 368 -13.73 20.22 12.81
N TYR A 369 -13.66 20.47 14.11
CA TYR A 369 -14.02 21.75 14.74
C TYR A 369 -12.89 22.37 15.59
N ASN A 370 -11.65 21.93 15.40
CA ASN A 370 -10.46 22.62 15.92
C ASN A 370 -9.44 22.75 14.78
N GLU A 371 -9.55 23.86 14.06
CA GLU A 371 -8.75 24.11 12.85
C GLU A 371 -7.34 24.61 13.14
N ASP A 372 -7.07 24.96 14.40
CA ASP A 372 -5.80 25.53 14.87
C ASP A 372 -4.73 24.44 15.06
N LEU A 373 -5.14 23.25 15.51
CA LEU A 373 -4.20 22.14 15.70
C LEU A 373 -4.10 21.29 14.43
N LYS A 374 -2.96 21.44 13.76
CA LYS A 374 -2.59 20.63 12.61
C LYS A 374 -1.65 19.49 13.01
N ILE A 375 -2.07 18.26 12.78
CA ILE A 375 -1.28 17.07 13.08
C ILE A 375 -0.74 16.50 11.77
N LYS A 376 0.54 16.16 11.75
CA LYS A 376 1.24 15.67 10.56
C LYS A 376 1.00 14.19 10.36
N ILE A 377 0.73 13.79 9.12
CA ILE A 377 0.68 12.39 8.71
C ILE A 377 2.07 11.95 8.24
N MET A 378 2.62 10.96 8.94
CA MET A 378 4.00 10.51 8.73
C MET A 378 4.07 9.37 7.72
N ASP A 379 3.34 8.30 7.98
CA ASP A 379 3.39 7.06 7.21
C ASP A 379 2.01 6.38 7.19
N LEU A 380 1.74 5.61 6.14
CA LEU A 380 0.58 4.72 6.03
C LEU A 380 1.04 3.26 5.93
N VAL A 381 0.29 2.39 6.59
CA VAL A 381 0.53 0.95 6.61
C VAL A 381 -0.71 0.26 6.05
N LEU A 382 -0.59 -0.35 4.87
CA LEU A 382 -1.70 -1.07 4.23
C LEU A 382 -1.55 -2.58 4.43
N LEU A 383 -2.59 -3.24 4.92
CA LEU A 383 -2.63 -4.69 5.17
C LEU A 383 -3.51 -5.42 4.16
N ASP A 384 -2.91 -6.30 3.36
CA ASP A 384 -3.60 -7.19 2.43
C ASP A 384 -4.28 -8.37 3.16
N LYS A 385 -5.37 -8.91 2.60
CA LYS A 385 -6.04 -10.11 3.13
C LYS A 385 -5.20 -11.39 2.92
N GLY A 386 -4.29 -11.40 1.94
CA GLY A 386 -3.41 -12.53 1.64
C GLY A 386 -4.12 -13.68 0.92
N THR A 387 -5.25 -13.41 0.23
CA THR A 387 -6.13 -14.43 -0.35
C THR A 387 -5.39 -15.40 -1.28
N SER A 388 -4.46 -14.92 -2.11
CA SER A 388 -3.68 -15.79 -3.01
C SER A 388 -2.76 -16.77 -2.27
N TYR A 389 -2.21 -16.39 -1.12
CA TYR A 389 -1.42 -17.28 -0.26
C TYR A 389 -2.29 -18.38 0.34
N TRP A 390 -3.49 -18.02 0.81
CA TRP A 390 -4.47 -18.98 1.32
C TRP A 390 -4.87 -20.02 0.27
N GLU A 391 -5.21 -19.56 -0.94
CA GLU A 391 -5.58 -20.44 -2.06
C GLU A 391 -4.45 -21.40 -2.43
N SER A 392 -3.22 -20.91 -2.50
CA SER A 392 -2.02 -21.72 -2.75
C SER A 392 -1.80 -22.76 -1.65
N PHE A 393 -1.87 -22.36 -0.38
CA PHE A 393 -1.70 -23.25 0.77
C PHE A 393 -2.70 -24.41 0.74
N PHE A 394 -3.99 -24.13 0.56
CA PHE A 394 -5.01 -25.18 0.58
C PHE A 394 -5.05 -26.03 -0.68
N LYS A 395 -4.58 -25.52 -1.83
CA LYS A 395 -4.43 -26.33 -3.05
C LYS A 395 -3.44 -27.48 -2.84
N ASN A 396 -2.34 -27.22 -2.13
CA ASN A 396 -1.28 -28.20 -1.87
C ASN A 396 -1.61 -29.22 -0.77
N LYS A 397 -2.75 -29.07 -0.09
CA LYS A 397 -3.17 -29.93 1.03
C LYS A 397 -4.38 -30.82 0.72
N ASN A 398 -5.02 -30.64 -0.44
CA ASN A 398 -6.07 -31.55 -0.95
C ASN A 398 -5.54 -32.49 -2.05
N GLY A 399 -4.22 -32.64 -2.16
CA GLY A 399 -3.53 -33.55 -3.09
C GLY A 399 -3.03 -34.80 -2.40
#